data_AF-W0I902-F1
#
_entry.id   AF-W0I902-F1
#
_cell.length_a   1.000
_cell.length_b   1.000
_cell.length_c   1.000
_cell.angle_alpha   90.00
_cell.angle_beta   90.00
_cell.angle_gamma   90.00
#
_symmetry.space_group_name_H-M   'P 1'
#
loop_
_entity.id
_entity.type
_entity.pdbx_description
1 polymer ?
#
loop_
_entity_poly.entity_id
_entity_poly.type
_entity_poly.pdbx_seq_one_letter_code
_entity_poly.pdbx_strand_id
1 'polypeptide(L)'
;MPRWTGLHNFFNGAEIKIRKVMGIQVSTSLGQLFPFVSSWLQLHPATARIIVLFILFLILSGLIYNLFKESRDAFVLYLLVLFMSVLWFFDSEEFVIRLVFLDSYSSSLIHLSFLLLLSCFVFYLAPKPSREFGFLIYGLTFASPTFRETIKTFDRNFFALFFFILTLAVIMNFSFTLNTSRITSETFLLYIFAAVTVALNIYASIILLAFIITLPKGYRKDYIYIGLMVIGTIVLLNIFGASTLTKLVTKNSPFMLTRFIKESLVQLVLLCYLFVTNFKIAIRMRGQILFLLILTVVYLPLLTIYSPLFAPLIVIVSTLSIRLTHKLYLVTQT
;
A
#
# COMPACT_ATOMS: atom_id res chain seq x y z
N MET A 1 -60.15 7.47 -26.74
CA MET A 1 -58.80 7.15 -27.26
C MET A 1 -58.03 6.37 -26.19
N PRO A 2 -57.48 5.18 -26.51
CA PRO A 2 -56.99 4.21 -25.51
C PRO A 2 -55.53 4.47 -25.07
N ARG A 3 -55.26 4.05 -23.82
CA ARG A 3 -54.01 4.18 -23.07
C ARG A 3 -52.86 3.35 -23.65
N TRP A 4 -51.71 3.99 -23.85
CA TRP A 4 -50.40 3.37 -24.09
C TRP A 4 -49.72 3.05 -22.76
N THR A 5 -50.01 1.90 -22.16
CA THR A 5 -49.31 1.39 -20.94
C THR A 5 -48.55 0.08 -21.17
N GLY A 6 -48.42 -0.37 -22.43
CA GLY A 6 -47.87 -1.70 -22.75
C GLY A 6 -46.36 -1.79 -23.02
N LEU A 7 -45.65 -0.67 -23.25
CA LEU A 7 -44.26 -0.70 -23.75
C LEU A 7 -43.18 -0.63 -22.66
N HIS A 8 -43.52 -0.22 -21.44
CA HIS A 8 -42.52 -0.05 -20.38
C HIS A 8 -42.12 -1.37 -19.68
N ASN A 9 -42.95 -2.42 -19.78
CA ASN A 9 -42.68 -3.71 -19.15
C ASN A 9 -41.85 -4.66 -20.03
N PHE A 10 -41.69 -4.38 -21.33
CA PHE A 10 -40.93 -5.25 -22.23
C PHE A 10 -39.42 -4.98 -22.16
N PHE A 11 -39.00 -3.72 -21.96
CA PHE A 11 -37.58 -3.36 -21.86
C PHE A 11 -36.93 -3.77 -20.52
N ASN A 12 -37.68 -3.75 -19.41
CA ASN A 12 -37.13 -4.14 -18.10
C ASN A 12 -36.86 -5.66 -17.98
N GLY A 13 -37.57 -6.51 -18.73
CA GLY A 13 -37.33 -7.96 -18.73
C GLY A 13 -36.09 -8.39 -19.53
N ALA A 14 -35.79 -7.68 -20.63
CA ALA A 14 -34.68 -8.00 -21.52
C ALA A 14 -33.32 -7.58 -20.92
N GLU A 15 -33.22 -6.43 -20.27
CA GLU A 15 -31.96 -5.98 -19.65
C GLU A 15 -31.50 -6.88 -18.49
N ILE A 16 -32.44 -7.44 -17.71
CA ILE A 16 -32.12 -8.33 -16.59
C ILE A 16 -31.61 -9.69 -17.08
N LYS A 17 -32.15 -10.18 -18.20
CA LYS A 17 -31.75 -11.48 -18.77
C LYS A 17 -30.39 -11.41 -19.47
N ILE A 18 -30.05 -10.29 -20.12
CA ILE A 18 -28.73 -10.08 -20.75
C ILE A 18 -27.62 -9.92 -19.71
N ARG A 19 -27.84 -9.22 -18.60
CA ARG A 19 -26.85 -9.13 -17.50
C ARG A 19 -26.53 -10.49 -16.87
N LYS A 20 -27.53 -11.36 -16.72
CA LYS A 20 -27.33 -12.68 -16.12
C LYS A 20 -26.54 -13.62 -17.03
N VAL A 21 -26.75 -13.54 -18.35
CA VAL A 21 -26.01 -14.36 -19.33
C VAL A 21 -24.57 -13.85 -19.53
N MET A 22 -24.35 -12.53 -19.60
CA MET A 22 -22.98 -11.97 -19.67
C MET A 22 -22.17 -12.24 -18.39
N GLY A 23 -22.78 -12.13 -17.20
CA GLY A 23 -22.09 -12.38 -15.94
C GLY A 23 -21.62 -13.85 -15.77
N ILE A 24 -22.36 -14.81 -16.34
CA ILE A 24 -22.01 -16.24 -16.27
C ILE A 24 -20.94 -16.62 -17.30
N GLN A 25 -20.87 -15.97 -18.46
CA GLN A 25 -19.80 -16.22 -19.44
C GLN A 25 -18.46 -15.58 -19.05
N VAL A 26 -18.45 -14.47 -18.31
CA VAL A 26 -17.21 -13.84 -17.83
C VAL A 26 -16.58 -14.66 -16.71
N SER A 27 -17.37 -15.29 -15.83
CA SER A 27 -16.82 -16.12 -14.75
C SER A 27 -16.22 -17.44 -15.23
N THR A 28 -16.79 -18.07 -16.27
CA THR A 28 -16.25 -19.31 -16.85
C THR A 28 -14.98 -19.08 -17.67
N SER A 29 -14.87 -17.95 -18.38
CA SER A 29 -13.66 -17.59 -19.14
C SER A 29 -12.48 -17.22 -18.23
N LEU A 30 -12.71 -16.48 -17.13
CA LEU A 30 -11.66 -16.20 -16.13
C LEU A 30 -11.16 -17.47 -15.43
N GLY A 31 -12.06 -18.44 -15.18
CA GLY A 31 -11.71 -19.73 -14.57
C GLY A 31 -10.78 -20.60 -15.42
N GLN A 32 -10.80 -20.46 -16.75
CA GLN A 32 -9.90 -21.18 -17.66
C GLN A 32 -8.58 -20.45 -17.92
N LEU A 33 -8.58 -19.11 -17.83
CA LEU A 33 -7.38 -18.30 -18.03
C LEU A 33 -6.34 -18.51 -16.90
N PHE A 34 -6.77 -18.60 -15.65
CA PHE A 34 -5.85 -18.75 -14.53
C PHE A 34 -5.00 -20.05 -14.57
N PRO A 35 -5.57 -21.25 -14.79
CA PRO A 35 -4.77 -22.47 -14.92
C PRO A 35 -3.90 -22.47 -16.19
N PHE A 36 -4.35 -21.84 -17.28
CA PHE A 36 -3.55 -21.68 -18.50
C PHE A 36 -2.34 -20.76 -18.28
N VAL A 37 -2.53 -19.62 -17.62
CA VAL A 37 -1.44 -18.70 -17.28
C VAL A 37 -0.48 -19.37 -16.31
N SER A 38 -0.99 -20.09 -15.30
CA SER A 38 -0.15 -20.83 -14.36
C SER A 38 0.67 -21.92 -15.03
N SER A 39 0.06 -22.70 -15.95
CA SER A 39 0.79 -23.76 -16.66
C SER A 39 1.82 -23.17 -17.62
N TRP A 40 1.48 -22.09 -18.33
CA TRP A 40 2.42 -21.37 -19.20
C TRP A 40 3.61 -20.78 -18.44
N LEU A 41 3.37 -20.19 -17.27
CA LEU A 41 4.42 -19.67 -16.38
C LEU A 41 5.37 -20.77 -15.89
N GLN A 42 4.84 -21.98 -15.65
CA GLN A 42 5.66 -23.15 -15.28
C GLN A 42 6.49 -23.68 -16.46
N LEU A 43 5.93 -23.65 -17.68
CA LEU A 43 6.59 -24.09 -18.90
C LEU A 43 7.70 -23.12 -19.37
N HIS A 44 7.56 -21.83 -19.10
CA HIS A 44 8.52 -20.81 -19.54
C HIS A 44 8.95 -19.85 -18.42
N PRO A 45 9.67 -20.34 -17.39
CA PRO A 45 10.05 -19.53 -16.24
C PRO A 45 11.00 -18.37 -16.62
N ALA A 46 11.88 -18.56 -17.61
CA ALA A 46 12.80 -17.52 -18.06
C ALA A 46 12.08 -16.35 -18.77
N THR A 47 11.16 -16.65 -19.70
CA THR A 47 10.40 -15.59 -20.39
C THR A 47 9.45 -14.89 -19.43
N ALA A 48 8.84 -15.62 -18.50
CA ALA A 48 8.04 -15.05 -17.42
C ALA A 48 8.83 -14.02 -16.59
N ARG A 49 10.07 -14.36 -16.17
CA ARG A 49 10.94 -13.44 -15.42
C ARG A 49 11.30 -12.19 -16.24
N ILE A 50 11.61 -12.34 -17.53
CA ILE A 50 11.90 -11.20 -18.42
C ILE A 50 10.68 -10.29 -18.57
N ILE A 51 9.50 -10.86 -18.77
CA ILE A 51 8.25 -10.10 -18.87
C ILE A 51 7.99 -9.33 -17.57
N VAL A 52 8.16 -9.97 -16.41
CA VAL A 52 8.00 -9.32 -15.10
C VAL A 52 8.99 -8.17 -14.94
N LEU A 53 10.28 -8.38 -15.25
CA LEU A 53 11.30 -7.33 -15.18
C LEU A 53 10.98 -6.16 -16.12
N PHE A 54 10.51 -6.44 -17.34
CA PHE A 54 10.12 -5.42 -18.30
C PHE A 54 8.92 -4.60 -17.79
N ILE A 55 7.90 -5.26 -17.25
CA ILE A 55 6.73 -4.59 -16.65
C ILE A 55 7.17 -3.73 -15.46
N LEU A 56 7.99 -4.26 -14.54
CA LEU A 56 8.50 -3.52 -13.40
C LEU A 56 9.31 -2.29 -13.84
N PHE A 57 10.15 -2.44 -14.86
CA PHE A 57 10.92 -1.34 -15.43
C PHE A 57 10.03 -0.26 -16.04
N LEU A 58 8.98 -0.63 -16.77
CA LEU A 58 8.00 0.33 -17.31
C LEU A 58 7.27 1.09 -16.20
N ILE A 59 6.82 0.39 -15.15
CA ILE A 59 6.15 1.02 -14.01
C ILE A 59 7.11 1.97 -13.30
N LEU A 60 8.33 1.52 -13.00
CA LEU A 60 9.36 2.33 -12.35
C LEU A 60 9.67 3.59 -13.17
N SER A 61 9.89 3.44 -14.47
CA SER A 61 10.16 4.57 -15.38
C SER A 61 9.01 5.56 -15.41
N GLY A 62 7.76 5.06 -15.44
CA GLY A 62 6.56 5.90 -15.38
C GLY A 62 6.44 6.68 -14.07
N LEU A 63 6.74 6.04 -12.94
CA LEU A 63 6.74 6.69 -11.62
C LEU A 63 7.84 7.74 -11.49
N ILE A 64 9.06 7.43 -11.94
CA ILE A 64 10.19 8.36 -11.95
C ILE A 64 9.88 9.57 -12.82
N TYR A 65 9.33 9.35 -14.02
CA TYR A 65 8.91 10.44 -14.90
C TYR A 65 7.85 11.32 -14.25
N ASN A 66 6.85 10.72 -13.59
CA ASN A 66 5.82 11.48 -12.90
C ASN A 66 6.39 12.24 -11.70
N LEU A 67 7.34 11.67 -10.95
CA LEU A 67 8.03 12.35 -9.85
C LEU A 67 8.84 13.55 -10.37
N PHE A 68 9.58 13.38 -11.46
CA PHE A 68 10.31 14.47 -12.12
C PHE A 68 9.39 15.60 -12.58
N LYS A 69 8.22 15.24 -13.13
CA LYS A 69 7.21 16.22 -13.55
C LYS A 69 6.60 16.97 -12.36
N GLU A 70 6.44 16.31 -11.21
CA GLU A 70 5.88 16.92 -10.00
C GLU A 70 6.90 17.83 -9.28
N SER A 71 8.16 17.39 -9.12
CA SER A 71 9.21 18.17 -8.44
C SER A 71 10.61 17.75 -8.89
N ARG A 72 11.40 18.72 -9.37
CA ARG A 72 12.81 18.50 -9.77
C ARG A 72 13.67 18.12 -8.56
N ASP A 73 13.45 18.77 -7.42
CA ASP A 73 14.22 18.52 -6.19
C ASP A 73 13.93 17.11 -5.65
N ALA A 74 12.66 16.69 -5.69
CA ALA A 74 12.27 15.34 -5.32
C ALA A 74 12.92 14.28 -6.23
N PHE A 75 13.07 14.56 -7.52
CA PHE A 75 13.75 13.66 -8.46
C PHE A 75 15.25 13.51 -8.15
N VAL A 76 15.96 14.59 -7.85
CA VAL A 76 17.39 14.53 -7.49
C VAL A 76 17.59 13.73 -6.20
N LEU A 77 16.76 13.98 -5.18
CA LEU A 77 16.80 13.22 -3.93
C LEU A 77 16.40 11.76 -4.12
N TYR A 78 15.46 11.47 -5.03
CA TYR A 78 15.12 10.11 -5.38
C TYR A 78 16.28 9.38 -6.07
N LEU A 79 17.02 10.04 -6.96
CA LEU A 79 18.21 9.45 -7.59
C LEU A 79 19.28 9.11 -6.54
N LEU A 80 19.47 9.97 -5.54
CA LEU A 80 20.33 9.68 -4.39
C LEU A 80 19.84 8.45 -3.63
N VAL A 81 18.55 8.35 -3.33
CA VAL A 81 17.95 7.17 -2.66
C VAL A 81 18.08 5.91 -3.49
N LEU A 82 17.94 6.00 -4.82
CA LEU A 82 18.15 4.89 -5.74
C LEU A 82 19.60 4.40 -5.64
N PHE A 83 20.57 5.31 -5.71
CA PHE A 83 21.99 4.95 -5.58
C PHE A 83 22.30 4.31 -4.23
N MET A 84 21.80 4.87 -3.13
CA MET A 84 21.98 4.32 -1.78
C MET A 84 21.32 2.94 -1.63
N SER A 85 20.12 2.75 -2.19
CA SER A 85 19.41 1.47 -2.20
C SER A 85 20.18 0.39 -2.96
N VAL A 86 20.75 0.75 -4.11
CA VAL A 86 21.57 -0.15 -4.94
C VAL A 86 22.86 -0.52 -4.22
N LEU A 87 23.58 0.46 -3.67
CA LEU A 87 24.81 0.21 -2.91
C LEU A 87 24.54 -0.71 -1.71
N TRP A 88 23.51 -0.41 -0.92
CA TRP A 88 23.14 -1.26 0.21
C TRP A 88 22.77 -2.69 -0.21
N PHE A 89 22.05 -2.84 -1.33
CA PHE A 89 21.69 -4.16 -1.84
C PHE A 89 22.92 -4.99 -2.21
N PHE A 90 23.94 -4.37 -2.82
CA PHE A 90 25.19 -5.06 -3.18
C PHE A 90 26.15 -5.27 -2.01
N ASP A 91 26.12 -4.41 -0.99
CA ASP A 91 26.97 -4.53 0.21
C ASP A 91 26.48 -5.62 1.18
N SER A 92 25.19 -5.97 1.13
CA SER A 92 24.62 -6.99 2.01
C SER A 92 25.15 -8.40 1.64
N GLU A 93 26.00 -8.96 2.51
CA GLU A 93 26.69 -10.25 2.37
C GLU A 93 25.79 -11.44 1.95
N GLU A 94 24.51 -11.41 2.32
CA GLU A 94 23.53 -12.45 1.94
C GLU A 94 23.20 -12.48 0.44
N PHE A 95 23.39 -11.38 -0.29
CA PHE A 95 23.16 -11.30 -1.73
C PHE A 95 24.42 -11.60 -2.55
N VAL A 96 25.60 -11.32 -2.00
CA VAL A 96 26.90 -11.50 -2.66
C VAL A 96 27.20 -12.99 -2.92
N ILE A 97 26.72 -13.89 -2.05
CA ILE A 97 26.96 -15.34 -2.18
C ILE A 97 26.05 -15.99 -3.27
N ARG A 98 24.99 -15.33 -3.72
CA ARG A 98 24.05 -15.87 -4.73
C ARG A 98 24.27 -15.37 -6.16
N LEU A 99 25.24 -14.51 -6.42
CA LEU A 99 25.49 -13.96 -7.76
C LEU A 99 26.17 -14.94 -8.73
N VAL A 100 26.62 -16.10 -8.26
CA VAL A 100 27.42 -17.06 -9.04
C VAL A 100 26.58 -18.07 -9.83
N PHE A 101 25.26 -18.19 -9.60
CA PHE A 101 24.38 -19.05 -10.38
C PHE A 101 23.37 -18.23 -11.20
N LEU A 102 23.30 -18.48 -12.51
CA LEU A 102 22.43 -17.73 -13.45
C LEU A 102 20.94 -17.71 -13.04
N ASP A 103 20.47 -18.73 -12.32
CA ASP A 103 19.09 -18.78 -11.83
C ASP A 103 18.82 -17.82 -10.66
N SER A 104 19.77 -17.64 -9.75
CA SER A 104 19.64 -16.71 -8.62
C SER A 104 19.83 -15.25 -9.03
N TYR A 105 20.61 -14.98 -10.07
CA TYR A 105 20.80 -13.62 -10.59
C TYR A 105 19.48 -12.94 -10.98
N SER A 106 18.60 -13.67 -11.68
CA SER A 106 17.29 -13.16 -12.10
C SER A 106 16.35 -12.85 -10.92
N SER A 107 16.40 -13.65 -9.85
CA SER A 107 15.60 -13.39 -8.65
C SER A 107 16.12 -12.17 -7.88
N SER A 108 17.43 -11.98 -7.81
CA SER A 108 18.05 -10.80 -7.18
C SER A 108 17.70 -9.52 -7.94
N LEU A 109 17.67 -9.55 -9.27
CA LEU A 109 17.23 -8.40 -10.08
C LEU A 109 15.76 -8.07 -9.88
N ILE A 110 14.89 -9.07 -9.76
CA ILE A 110 13.47 -8.86 -9.45
C ILE A 110 13.33 -8.23 -8.07
N HIS A 111 14.03 -8.76 -7.06
CA HIS A 111 14.03 -8.21 -5.70
C HIS A 111 14.53 -6.75 -5.68
N LEU A 112 15.66 -6.47 -6.32
CA LEU A 112 16.17 -5.11 -6.48
C LEU A 112 15.13 -4.20 -7.14
N SER A 113 14.48 -4.65 -8.21
CA SER A 113 13.44 -3.87 -8.90
C SER A 113 12.27 -3.55 -7.97
N PHE A 114 11.81 -4.51 -7.18
CA PHE A 114 10.77 -4.27 -6.17
C PHE A 114 11.23 -3.31 -5.07
N LEU A 115 12.50 -3.38 -4.65
CA LEU A 115 13.06 -2.48 -3.65
C LEU A 115 13.14 -1.03 -4.17
N LEU A 116 13.54 -0.83 -5.43
CA LEU A 116 13.54 0.48 -6.09
C LEU A 116 12.13 1.04 -6.26
N LEU A 117 11.17 0.17 -6.54
CA LEU A 117 9.77 0.56 -6.67
C LEU A 117 9.14 0.87 -5.30
N LEU A 118 9.53 0.14 -4.25
CA LEU A 118 9.19 0.42 -2.86
C LEU A 118 9.71 1.79 -2.45
N SER A 119 10.98 2.10 -2.74
CA SER A 119 11.56 3.42 -2.43
C SER A 119 10.83 4.54 -3.16
N CYS A 120 10.40 4.30 -4.41
CA CYS A 120 9.58 5.24 -5.16
C CYS A 120 8.23 5.49 -4.47
N PHE A 121 7.52 4.43 -4.03
CA PHE A 121 6.26 4.59 -3.30
C PHE A 121 6.41 5.30 -1.96
N VAL A 122 7.56 5.18 -1.29
CA VAL A 122 7.83 5.97 -0.08
C VAL A 122 7.83 7.47 -0.37
N PHE A 123 8.34 7.92 -1.53
CA PHE A 123 8.23 9.34 -1.93
C PHE A 123 6.78 9.76 -2.15
N TYR A 124 5.95 8.85 -2.65
CA TYR A 124 4.51 9.09 -2.78
C TYR A 124 3.78 9.16 -1.42
N LEU A 125 4.38 8.73 -0.32
CA LEU A 125 3.81 8.94 1.02
C LEU A 125 3.91 10.41 1.46
N ALA A 126 4.86 11.18 0.94
CA ALA A 126 4.97 12.61 1.24
C ALA A 126 3.80 13.42 0.64
N PRO A 127 3.48 14.61 1.18
CA PRO A 127 2.49 15.50 0.58
C PRO A 127 2.82 15.82 -0.88
N LYS A 128 1.80 15.92 -1.74
CA LYS A 128 1.98 16.27 -3.16
C LYS A 128 2.79 17.54 -3.44
N PRO A 129 2.58 18.67 -2.71
CA PRO A 129 3.33 19.89 -3.01
C PRO A 129 4.80 19.81 -2.57
N SER A 130 5.19 18.81 -1.78
CA SER A 130 6.50 18.72 -1.16
C SER A 130 7.01 17.28 -1.12
N ARG A 131 7.14 16.70 -2.32
CA ARG A 131 7.56 15.31 -2.55
C ARG A 131 8.98 15.03 -2.09
N GLU A 132 9.82 16.06 -2.02
CA GLU A 132 11.19 16.01 -1.50
C GLU A 132 11.24 15.50 -0.05
N PHE A 133 10.19 15.71 0.74
CA PHE A 133 10.09 15.11 2.08
C PHE A 133 10.01 13.59 2.07
N GLY A 134 9.74 12.98 0.92
CA GLY A 134 9.87 11.55 0.68
C GLY A 134 11.25 11.01 1.04
N PHE A 135 12.29 11.82 0.82
CA PHE A 135 13.66 11.51 1.23
C PHE A 135 13.78 11.32 2.75
N LEU A 136 13.16 12.22 3.54
CA LEU A 136 13.18 12.12 5.00
C LEU A 136 12.37 10.92 5.48
N ILE A 137 11.20 10.65 4.88
CA ILE A 137 10.42 9.45 5.22
C ILE A 137 11.26 8.20 4.95
N TYR A 138 11.88 8.11 3.77
CA TYR A 138 12.75 7.00 3.41
C TYR A 138 13.91 6.86 4.41
N GLY A 139 14.67 7.93 4.67
CA GLY A 139 15.79 7.92 5.61
C GLY A 139 15.39 7.48 7.03
N LEU A 140 14.28 7.99 7.55
CA LEU A 140 13.74 7.61 8.86
C LEU A 140 13.30 6.14 8.91
N THR A 141 12.66 5.64 7.84
CA THR A 141 12.29 4.23 7.77
C THR A 141 13.50 3.31 7.63
N PHE A 142 14.44 3.68 6.78
CA PHE A 142 15.63 2.89 6.48
C PHE A 142 16.64 2.91 7.63
N ALA A 143 16.62 3.92 8.50
CA ALA A 143 17.43 3.96 9.71
C ALA A 143 17.10 2.81 10.69
N SER A 144 15.88 2.28 10.67
CA SER A 144 15.51 1.12 11.49
C SER A 144 16.16 -0.17 10.99
N PRO A 145 16.94 -0.88 11.85
CA PRO A 145 17.45 -2.22 11.55
C PRO A 145 16.34 -3.21 11.20
N THR A 146 15.21 -3.18 11.91
CA THR A 146 14.11 -4.13 11.68
C THR A 146 13.45 -3.93 10.32
N PHE A 147 13.33 -2.68 9.86
CA PHE A 147 12.87 -2.38 8.51
C PHE A 147 13.84 -2.94 7.46
N ARG A 148 15.16 -2.72 7.63
CA ARG A 148 16.20 -3.26 6.74
C ARG A 148 16.18 -4.78 6.70
N GLU A 149 16.06 -5.45 7.84
CA GLU A 149 15.93 -6.92 7.92
C GLU A 149 14.71 -7.42 7.14
N THR A 150 13.58 -6.72 7.24
CA THR A 150 12.34 -7.10 6.53
C THR A 150 12.46 -6.96 5.00
N ILE A 151 13.23 -5.98 4.51
CA ILE A 151 13.43 -5.79 3.07
C ILE A 151 14.61 -6.58 2.50
N LYS A 152 15.46 -7.13 3.36
CA LYS A 152 16.61 -7.95 3.00
C LYS A 152 16.21 -9.34 2.53
N THR A 153 15.10 -9.90 3.01
CA THR A 153 14.62 -11.22 2.57
C THR A 153 13.51 -11.07 1.52
N PHE A 154 13.57 -11.83 0.42
CA PHE A 154 12.50 -11.86 -0.58
C PHE A 154 11.40 -12.85 -0.18
N ASP A 155 10.74 -12.57 0.95
CA ASP A 155 9.75 -13.46 1.58
C ASP A 155 8.33 -12.84 1.63
N ARG A 156 7.40 -13.55 2.29
CA ARG A 156 6.02 -13.08 2.47
C ARG A 156 5.94 -11.74 3.22
N ASN A 157 6.84 -11.48 4.17
CA ASN A 157 6.82 -10.24 4.96
C ASN A 157 7.25 -9.05 4.10
N PHE A 158 8.23 -9.24 3.20
CA PHE A 158 8.58 -8.24 2.20
C PHE A 158 7.38 -7.86 1.33
N PHE A 159 6.69 -8.85 0.75
CA PHE A 159 5.51 -8.56 -0.07
C PHE A 159 4.38 -7.91 0.73
N ALA A 160 4.14 -8.35 1.98
CA ALA A 160 3.15 -7.73 2.84
C ALA A 160 3.48 -6.25 3.10
N LEU A 161 4.74 -5.92 3.38
CA LEU A 161 5.22 -4.55 3.54
C LEU A 161 5.13 -3.75 2.24
N PHE A 162 5.52 -4.34 1.11
CA PHE A 162 5.47 -3.71 -0.20
C PHE A 162 4.04 -3.30 -0.58
N PHE A 163 3.08 -4.23 -0.51
CA PHE A 163 1.68 -3.96 -0.81
C PHE A 163 1.04 -3.03 0.23
N PHE A 164 1.50 -3.08 1.49
CA PHE A 164 1.11 -2.11 2.51
C PHE A 164 1.53 -0.68 2.13
N ILE A 165 2.79 -0.47 1.75
CA ILE A 165 3.32 0.83 1.32
C ILE A 165 2.63 1.30 0.05
N LEU A 166 2.41 0.42 -0.93
CA LEU A 166 1.68 0.71 -2.16
C LEU A 166 0.25 1.18 -1.86
N THR A 167 -0.48 0.44 -1.02
CA THR A 167 -1.85 0.80 -0.60
C THR A 167 -1.86 2.14 0.11
N LEU A 168 -0.90 2.37 1.00
CA LEU A 168 -0.75 3.64 1.70
C LEU A 168 -0.46 4.78 0.73
N ALA A 169 0.43 4.59 -0.23
CA ALA A 169 0.74 5.57 -1.27
C ALA A 169 -0.49 5.90 -2.12
N VAL A 170 -1.31 4.92 -2.49
CA VAL A 170 -2.57 5.17 -3.22
C VAL A 170 -3.54 5.99 -2.36
N ILE A 171 -3.77 5.61 -1.10
CA ILE A 171 -4.63 6.37 -0.16
C ILE A 171 -4.14 7.81 0.03
N MET A 172 -2.83 7.98 0.17
CA MET A 172 -2.19 9.29 0.37
C MET A 172 -2.22 10.18 -0.88
N ASN A 173 -2.42 9.62 -2.07
CA ASN A 173 -2.47 10.36 -3.33
C ASN A 173 -3.84 10.41 -3.98
N PHE A 174 -4.81 9.73 -3.40
CA PHE A 174 -6.19 9.70 -3.87
C PHE A 174 -6.72 11.13 -4.02
N SER A 175 -7.11 11.49 -5.25
CA SER A 175 -7.55 12.84 -5.56
C SER A 175 -9.07 12.88 -5.54
N PHE A 176 -9.65 13.59 -4.57
CA PHE A 176 -11.11 13.75 -4.47
C PHE A 176 -11.67 14.75 -5.52
N THR A 177 -11.15 14.72 -6.75
CA THR A 177 -11.61 15.57 -7.86
C THR A 177 -12.90 15.01 -8.44
N LEU A 178 -13.86 15.87 -8.79
CA LEU A 178 -15.22 15.55 -9.24
C LEU A 178 -15.34 14.70 -10.52
N ASN A 179 -14.23 14.34 -11.18
CA ASN A 179 -14.25 13.53 -12.40
C ASN A 179 -14.63 12.07 -12.09
N THR A 180 -15.85 11.69 -12.46
CA THR A 180 -16.48 10.41 -12.13
C THR A 180 -15.70 9.19 -12.65
N SER A 181 -15.12 9.27 -13.85
CA SER A 181 -14.36 8.16 -14.44
C SER A 181 -13.05 7.88 -13.70
N ARG A 182 -12.29 8.93 -13.38
CA ARG A 182 -11.03 8.85 -12.66
C ARG A 182 -11.21 8.35 -11.23
N ILE A 183 -12.27 8.79 -10.54
CA ILE A 183 -12.58 8.28 -9.20
C ILE A 183 -12.86 6.77 -9.25
N THR A 184 -13.58 6.31 -10.28
CA THR A 184 -13.96 4.89 -10.39
C THR A 184 -12.74 4.00 -10.57
N SER A 185 -11.78 4.39 -11.43
CA SER A 185 -10.54 3.64 -11.62
C SER A 185 -9.62 3.71 -10.39
N GLU A 186 -9.47 4.86 -9.75
CA GLU A 186 -8.68 5.00 -8.51
C GLU A 186 -9.27 4.15 -7.37
N THR A 187 -10.60 4.12 -7.24
CA THR A 187 -11.30 3.32 -6.22
C THR A 187 -11.15 1.82 -6.49
N PHE A 188 -11.24 1.41 -7.75
CA PHE A 188 -11.05 0.01 -8.15
C PHE A 188 -9.61 -0.46 -7.87
N LEU A 189 -8.61 0.37 -8.19
CA LEU A 189 -7.21 0.07 -7.88
C LEU A 189 -6.98 -0.01 -6.37
N LEU A 190 -7.53 0.93 -5.60
CA LEU A 190 -7.46 0.90 -4.13
C LEU A 190 -8.06 -0.39 -3.57
N TYR A 191 -9.21 -0.82 -4.10
CA TYR A 191 -9.87 -2.06 -3.70
C TYR A 191 -8.96 -3.28 -3.96
N ILE A 192 -8.39 -3.39 -5.16
CA ILE A 192 -7.49 -4.50 -5.51
C ILE A 192 -6.29 -4.52 -4.56
N PHE A 193 -5.60 -3.40 -4.38
CA PHE A 193 -4.41 -3.36 -3.55
C PHE A 193 -4.72 -3.59 -2.08
N ALA A 194 -5.82 -3.05 -1.57
CA ALA A 194 -6.24 -3.32 -0.21
C ALA A 194 -6.61 -4.80 -0.01
N ALA A 195 -7.32 -5.41 -0.96
CA ALA A 195 -7.66 -6.84 -0.91
C ALA A 195 -6.40 -7.72 -0.91
N VAL A 196 -5.42 -7.42 -1.78
CA VAL A 196 -4.12 -8.12 -1.81
C VAL A 196 -3.36 -7.92 -0.50
N THR A 197 -3.34 -6.70 0.05
CA THR A 197 -2.66 -6.41 1.31
C THR A 197 -3.30 -7.17 2.47
N VAL A 198 -4.63 -7.24 2.53
CA VAL A 198 -5.37 -8.01 3.54
C VAL A 198 -5.12 -9.52 3.38
N ALA A 199 -5.06 -10.03 2.15
CA ALA A 199 -4.73 -11.43 1.90
C ALA A 199 -3.33 -11.80 2.39
N LEU A 200 -2.35 -10.89 2.21
CA LEU A 200 -0.99 -11.09 2.69
C LEU A 200 -0.88 -10.96 4.21
N ASN A 201 -1.57 -9.99 4.80
CA ASN A 201 -1.59 -9.74 6.24
C ASN A 201 -2.99 -9.30 6.70
N ILE A 202 -3.67 -10.14 7.47
CA ILE A 202 -5.04 -9.90 7.95
C ILE A 202 -5.20 -8.61 8.75
N TYR A 203 -4.14 -8.19 9.48
CA TYR A 203 -4.15 -6.95 10.25
C TYR A 203 -4.13 -5.69 9.37
N ALA A 204 -3.85 -5.82 8.07
CA ALA A 204 -4.03 -4.75 7.10
C ALA A 204 -5.51 -4.37 6.91
N SER A 205 -6.46 -5.19 7.38
CA SER A 205 -7.89 -4.83 7.38
C SER A 205 -8.18 -3.53 8.15
N ILE A 206 -7.34 -3.19 9.13
CA ILE A 206 -7.43 -1.95 9.90
C ILE A 206 -7.22 -0.71 9.03
N ILE A 207 -6.45 -0.80 7.94
CA ILE A 207 -6.30 0.28 6.95
C ILE A 207 -7.66 0.69 6.40
N LEU A 208 -8.49 -0.29 6.10
CA LEU A 208 -9.81 -0.05 5.53
C LEU A 208 -10.76 0.57 6.56
N LEU A 209 -10.72 0.04 7.80
CA LEU A 209 -11.48 0.59 8.91
C LEU A 209 -11.10 2.06 9.18
N ALA A 210 -9.79 2.34 9.26
CA ALA A 210 -9.28 3.69 9.45
C ALA A 210 -9.66 4.60 8.28
N PHE A 211 -9.63 4.10 7.05
CA PHE A 211 -10.02 4.86 5.86
C PHE A 211 -11.49 5.30 5.94
N ILE A 212 -12.39 4.38 6.29
CA ILE A 212 -13.83 4.66 6.45
C ILE A 212 -14.08 5.71 7.54
N ILE A 213 -13.40 5.60 8.69
CA ILE A 213 -13.59 6.52 9.82
C ILE A 213 -13.09 7.94 9.48
N THR A 214 -11.97 8.06 8.76
CA THR A 214 -11.24 9.32 8.62
C THR A 214 -11.54 10.13 7.38
N LEU A 215 -12.07 9.49 6.33
CA LEU A 215 -12.38 10.13 5.06
C LEU A 215 -13.89 10.04 4.76
N PRO A 216 -14.74 10.78 5.51
CA PRO A 216 -16.17 10.79 5.23
C PRO A 216 -16.46 11.63 3.98
N LYS A 217 -16.92 11.04 2.87
CA LYS A 217 -17.39 11.81 1.70
C LYS A 217 -18.53 11.15 0.93
N GLY A 218 -19.74 11.69 1.12
CA GLY A 218 -20.85 11.58 0.16
C GLY A 218 -21.55 10.24 0.21
N TYR A 219 -22.53 10.15 1.11
CA TYR A 219 -23.25 8.96 1.59
C TYR A 219 -23.53 7.82 0.59
N ARG A 220 -23.67 8.02 -0.72
CA ARG A 220 -24.09 6.94 -1.63
C ARG A 220 -22.95 6.06 -2.19
N LYS A 221 -21.75 6.58 -2.38
CA LYS A 221 -20.63 5.82 -2.99
C LYS A 221 -19.81 5.05 -1.94
N ASP A 222 -19.78 5.57 -0.72
CA ASP A 222 -19.11 4.95 0.42
C ASP A 222 -19.77 3.61 0.81
N TYR A 223 -21.10 3.45 0.69
CA TYR A 223 -21.76 2.16 1.01
C TYR A 223 -21.43 1.05 0.02
N ILE A 224 -21.23 1.36 -1.27
CA ILE A 224 -20.81 0.37 -2.27
C ILE A 224 -19.38 -0.07 -1.97
N TYR A 225 -18.51 0.87 -1.61
CA TYR A 225 -17.14 0.59 -1.18
C TYR A 225 -17.14 -0.29 0.08
N ILE A 226 -17.89 0.08 1.12
CA ILE A 226 -18.04 -0.70 2.35
C ILE A 226 -18.59 -2.10 2.04
N GLY A 227 -19.62 -2.22 1.19
CA GLY A 227 -20.20 -3.50 0.81
C GLY A 227 -19.22 -4.42 0.08
N LEU A 228 -18.52 -3.90 -0.94
CA LEU A 228 -17.47 -4.64 -1.66
C LEU A 228 -16.33 -5.05 -0.71
N MET A 229 -15.93 -4.16 0.19
CA MET A 229 -14.86 -4.44 1.15
C MET A 229 -15.26 -5.53 2.16
N VAL A 230 -16.47 -5.45 2.73
CA VAL A 230 -16.99 -6.46 3.65
C VAL A 230 -17.10 -7.81 2.96
N ILE A 231 -17.67 -7.85 1.75
CA ILE A 231 -17.75 -9.07 0.94
C ILE A 231 -16.35 -9.60 0.63
N GLY A 232 -15.42 -8.74 0.22
CA GLY A 232 -14.03 -9.11 -0.06
C GLY A 232 -13.33 -9.70 1.16
N THR A 233 -13.48 -9.09 2.33
CA THR A 233 -12.92 -9.63 3.58
C THR A 233 -13.55 -10.96 3.98
N ILE A 234 -14.88 -11.13 3.84
CA ILE A 234 -15.57 -12.39 4.14
C ILE A 234 -15.13 -13.50 3.19
N VAL A 235 -15.04 -13.19 1.90
CA VAL A 235 -14.57 -14.14 0.87
C VAL A 235 -13.11 -14.52 1.14
N LEU A 236 -12.24 -13.57 1.47
CA LEU A 236 -10.84 -13.85 1.81
C LEU A 236 -10.72 -14.68 3.11
N LEU A 237 -11.52 -14.38 4.13
CA LEU A 237 -11.57 -15.16 5.37
C LEU A 237 -12.04 -16.60 5.12
N ASN A 238 -13.00 -16.79 4.21
CA ASN A 238 -13.49 -18.12 3.83
C ASN A 238 -12.49 -18.91 2.99
N ILE A 239 -11.73 -18.24 2.10
CA ILE A 239 -10.73 -18.89 1.23
C ILE A 239 -9.46 -19.25 2.02
N PHE A 240 -8.94 -18.33 2.83
CA PHE A 240 -7.70 -18.54 3.59
C PHE A 240 -7.91 -19.23 4.94
N GLY A 241 -9.17 -19.40 5.35
CA GLY A 241 -9.60 -20.16 6.52
C GLY A 241 -9.29 -19.49 7.86
N ALA A 242 -10.09 -19.85 8.87
CA ALA A 242 -9.92 -19.45 10.28
C ALA A 242 -8.59 -19.90 10.93
N SER A 243 -7.72 -20.62 10.20
CA SER A 243 -6.37 -20.99 10.63
C SER A 243 -5.43 -19.78 10.79
N THR A 244 -5.73 -18.66 10.13
CA THR A 244 -5.03 -17.39 10.33
C THR A 244 -5.42 -16.73 11.67
N LEU A 245 -6.66 -16.93 12.12
CA LEU A 245 -7.18 -16.49 13.42
C LEU A 245 -6.62 -17.29 14.61
N THR A 246 -6.17 -18.53 14.41
CA THR A 246 -5.53 -19.32 15.48
C THR A 246 -4.03 -19.03 15.62
N LYS A 247 -3.35 -18.54 14.57
CA LYS A 247 -1.98 -17.99 14.65
C LYS A 247 -1.92 -16.54 15.14
N LEU A 248 -3.08 -15.92 15.35
CA LEU A 248 -3.26 -14.50 15.66
C LEU A 248 -2.63 -14.10 17.02
N VAL A 249 -2.43 -15.06 17.93
CA VAL A 249 -1.78 -14.87 19.24
C VAL A 249 -0.48 -15.65 19.29
N THR A 250 0.48 -15.28 18.46
CA THR A 250 1.83 -15.86 18.52
C THR A 250 2.75 -14.95 19.32
N LYS A 251 2.77 -15.20 20.64
CA LYS A 251 3.76 -14.74 21.61
C LYS A 251 3.74 -13.23 21.91
N ASN A 252 3.07 -12.87 23.01
CA ASN A 252 3.18 -11.54 23.60
C ASN A 252 4.66 -11.23 23.90
N SER A 253 5.19 -10.19 23.28
CA SER A 253 6.59 -9.79 23.44
C SER A 253 6.67 -8.32 23.81
N PRO A 254 6.53 -7.98 25.11
CA PRO A 254 6.56 -6.58 25.56
C PRO A 254 7.88 -5.88 25.17
N PHE A 255 8.96 -6.65 24.97
CA PHE A 255 10.24 -6.14 24.48
C PHE A 255 10.13 -5.48 23.10
N MET A 256 9.17 -5.87 22.25
CA MET A 256 8.98 -5.27 20.93
C MET A 256 8.58 -3.80 20.99
N LEU A 257 7.81 -3.40 21.99
CA LEU A 257 7.48 -2.00 22.21
C LEU A 257 8.74 -1.20 22.57
N THR A 258 9.59 -1.75 23.43
CA THR A 258 10.85 -1.09 23.81
C THR A 258 11.82 -0.99 22.63
N ARG A 259 11.91 -2.03 21.79
CA ARG A 259 12.69 -2.00 20.54
C ARG A 259 12.13 -0.97 19.58
N PHE A 260 10.81 -0.89 19.44
CA PHE A 260 10.15 0.11 18.61
C PHE A 260 10.47 1.52 19.07
N ILE A 261 10.37 1.82 20.37
CA ILE A 261 10.70 3.14 20.91
C ILE A 261 12.16 3.51 20.62
N LYS A 262 13.10 2.56 20.75
CA LYS A 262 14.52 2.80 20.44
C LYS A 262 14.74 3.08 18.95
N GLU A 263 14.16 2.28 18.06
CA GLU A 263 14.34 2.43 16.61
C GLU A 263 13.55 3.60 16.02
N SER A 264 12.46 4.02 16.67
CA SER A 264 11.61 5.14 16.25
C SER A 264 11.80 6.41 17.08
N LEU A 265 12.90 6.51 17.85
CA LEU A 265 13.12 7.59 18.81
C LEU A 265 13.02 8.96 18.14
N VAL A 266 13.67 9.14 17.00
CA VAL A 266 13.66 10.42 16.26
C VAL A 266 12.23 10.80 15.84
N GLN A 267 11.48 9.84 15.30
CA GLN A 267 10.11 10.06 14.87
C GLN A 267 9.19 10.36 16.06
N LEU A 268 9.36 9.67 17.18
CA LEU A 268 8.58 9.89 18.40
C LEU A 268 8.90 11.25 19.03
N VAL A 269 10.18 11.65 19.08
CA VAL A 269 10.59 12.98 19.57
C VAL A 269 9.98 14.07 18.68
N LEU A 270 10.04 13.91 17.36
CA LEU A 270 9.39 14.84 16.41
C LEU A 270 7.88 14.92 16.68
N LEU A 271 7.20 13.79 16.84
CA LEU A 271 5.78 13.76 17.15
C LEU A 271 5.49 14.48 18.48
N CYS A 272 6.19 14.14 19.56
CA CYS A 272 6.03 14.77 20.87
C CYS A 272 6.25 16.28 20.79
N TYR A 273 7.31 16.74 20.13
CA TYR A 273 7.58 18.16 19.93
C TYR A 273 6.43 18.87 19.20
N LEU A 274 5.90 18.27 18.12
CA LEU A 274 4.78 18.84 17.36
C LEU A 274 3.48 18.88 18.17
N PHE A 275 3.23 17.85 18.99
CA PHE A 275 2.07 17.83 19.89
C PHE A 275 2.16 18.87 21.01
N VAL A 276 3.35 19.09 21.59
CA VAL A 276 3.57 20.05 22.68
C VAL A 276 3.49 21.49 22.16
N THR A 277 4.15 21.79 21.05
CA THR A 277 4.23 23.15 20.50
C THR A 277 2.90 23.64 19.93
N ASN A 278 2.07 22.75 19.37
CA ASN A 278 0.89 23.15 18.61
C ASN A 278 -0.29 22.18 18.75
N PHE A 279 -0.64 21.87 20.00
CA PHE A 279 -1.74 20.94 20.34
C PHE A 279 -3.08 21.29 19.66
N LYS A 280 -3.39 22.59 19.48
CA LYS A 280 -4.61 23.02 18.78
C LYS A 280 -4.65 22.60 17.30
N ILE A 281 -3.51 22.65 16.61
CA ILE A 281 -3.38 22.20 15.20
C ILE A 281 -3.44 20.67 15.13
N ALA A 282 -2.92 20.01 16.16
CA ALA A 282 -2.97 18.57 16.32
C ALA A 282 -4.40 18.05 16.58
N ILE A 283 -5.22 18.78 17.34
CA ILE A 283 -6.63 18.43 17.55
C ILE A 283 -7.47 18.64 16.27
N ARG A 284 -7.15 19.66 15.46
CA ARG A 284 -7.85 19.93 14.18
C ARG A 284 -7.24 19.13 13.01
N MET A 285 -6.85 17.87 13.25
CA MET A 285 -6.44 16.95 12.19
C MET A 285 -7.68 16.43 11.45
N ARG A 286 -7.64 16.46 10.11
CA ARG A 286 -8.68 15.90 9.23
C ARG A 286 -8.02 15.15 8.08
N GLY A 287 -8.73 14.17 7.52
CA GLY A 287 -8.29 13.42 6.35
C GLY A 287 -7.06 12.54 6.59
N GLN A 288 -6.06 12.64 5.71
CA GLN A 288 -4.90 11.74 5.65
C GLN A 288 -4.03 11.70 6.90
N ILE A 289 -3.93 12.82 7.65
CA ILE A 289 -3.15 12.86 8.89
C ILE A 289 -3.91 12.14 10.01
N LEU A 290 -5.22 12.36 10.12
CA LEU A 290 -6.05 11.64 11.08
C LEU A 290 -6.03 10.13 10.78
N PHE A 291 -6.05 9.76 9.51
CA PHE A 291 -5.93 8.38 9.06
C PHE A 291 -4.65 7.71 9.58
N LEU A 292 -3.49 8.35 9.38
CA LEU A 292 -2.20 7.86 9.87
C LEU A 292 -2.13 7.82 11.40
N LEU A 293 -2.77 8.78 12.08
CA LEU A 293 -2.85 8.80 13.54
C LEU A 293 -3.65 7.61 14.07
N ILE A 294 -4.84 7.32 13.50
CA ILE A 294 -5.65 6.16 13.88
C ILE A 294 -4.87 4.87 13.62
N LEU A 295 -4.22 4.74 12.46
CA LEU A 295 -3.36 3.59 12.18
C LEU A 295 -2.27 3.42 13.23
N THR A 296 -1.59 4.50 13.62
CA THR A 296 -0.54 4.47 14.64
C THR A 296 -1.10 3.99 15.98
N VAL A 297 -2.20 4.58 16.43
CA VAL A 297 -2.82 4.26 17.73
C VAL A 297 -3.33 2.82 17.79
N VAL A 298 -3.83 2.28 16.67
CA VAL A 298 -4.31 0.89 16.61
C VAL A 298 -3.16 -0.11 16.43
N TYR A 299 -2.17 0.18 15.59
CA TYR A 299 -1.05 -0.76 15.35
C TYR A 299 -0.04 -0.82 16.48
N LEU A 300 0.11 0.25 17.28
CA LEU A 300 1.02 0.25 18.42
C LEU A 300 0.71 -0.84 19.47
N PRO A 301 -0.53 -1.00 19.99
CA PRO A 301 -0.84 -2.11 20.87
C PRO A 301 -0.80 -3.47 20.16
N LEU A 302 -1.23 -3.53 18.90
CA LEU A 302 -1.17 -4.76 18.10
C LEU A 302 0.24 -5.27 17.87
N LEU A 303 1.24 -4.39 17.85
CA LEU A 303 2.65 -4.76 17.73
C LEU A 303 3.10 -5.74 18.82
N THR A 304 2.53 -5.61 20.03
CA THR A 304 2.87 -6.50 21.16
C THR A 304 2.43 -7.95 20.92
N ILE A 305 1.43 -8.13 20.05
CA ILE A 305 0.79 -9.40 19.72
C ILE A 305 1.34 -9.95 18.40
N TYR A 306 1.69 -9.08 17.44
CA TYR A 306 2.09 -9.50 16.09
C TYR A 306 3.30 -8.69 15.56
N SER A 307 4.48 -9.32 15.69
CA SER A 307 5.78 -8.77 15.29
C SER A 307 5.89 -8.25 13.85
N PRO A 308 5.28 -8.88 12.82
CA PRO A 308 5.44 -8.40 11.43
C PRO A 308 4.83 -7.02 11.15
N LEU A 309 4.08 -6.43 12.09
CA LEU A 309 3.61 -5.03 11.99
C LEU A 309 4.69 -4.00 12.30
N PHE A 310 5.87 -4.41 12.77
CA PHE A 310 6.94 -3.50 13.16
C PHE A 310 7.38 -2.59 11.99
N ALA A 311 7.72 -3.18 10.84
CA ALA A 311 8.13 -2.41 9.66
C ALA A 311 7.00 -1.50 9.11
N PRO A 312 5.76 -1.97 8.92
CA PRO A 312 4.62 -1.11 8.58
C PRO A 312 4.42 0.06 9.56
N LEU A 313 4.56 -0.19 10.88
CA LEU A 313 4.38 0.84 11.90
C LEU A 313 5.46 1.93 11.81
N ILE A 314 6.72 1.56 11.57
CA ILE A 314 7.79 2.55 11.34
C ILE A 314 7.47 3.43 10.14
N VAL A 315 6.98 2.85 9.05
CA VAL A 315 6.57 3.61 7.86
C VAL A 315 5.44 4.58 8.20
N ILE A 316 4.41 4.13 8.93
CA ILE A 316 3.28 4.97 9.34
C ILE A 316 3.78 6.13 10.20
N VAL A 317 4.58 5.86 11.23
CA VAL A 317 5.04 6.87 12.19
C VAL A 317 6.00 7.86 11.54
N SER A 318 6.89 7.40 10.65
CA SER A 318 7.76 8.28 9.85
C SER A 318 6.96 9.15 8.88
N THR A 319 5.92 8.60 8.26
CA THR A 319 5.04 9.37 7.37
C THR A 319 4.23 10.41 8.15
N LEU A 320 3.70 10.02 9.32
CA LEU A 320 2.91 10.89 10.18
C LEU A 320 3.75 12.07 10.70
N SER A 321 4.96 11.81 11.20
CA SER A 321 5.85 12.85 11.74
C SER A 321 6.20 13.90 10.69
N ILE A 322 6.57 13.47 9.48
CA ILE A 322 6.93 14.36 8.37
C ILE A 322 5.72 15.14 7.87
N ARG A 323 4.55 14.51 7.71
CA ARG A 323 3.33 15.22 7.27
C ARG A 323 2.85 16.25 8.29
N LEU A 324 3.00 15.97 9.59
CA LEU A 324 2.70 16.94 10.63
C LEU A 324 3.69 18.11 10.63
N THR A 325 4.98 17.83 10.44
CA THR A 325 6.02 18.85 10.32
C THR A 325 5.72 19.79 9.15
N HIS A 326 5.40 19.23 7.97
CA HIS A 326 5.02 20.01 6.80
C HIS A 326 3.77 20.86 7.04
N LYS A 327 2.74 20.30 7.69
CA LYS A 327 1.53 21.06 8.03
C LYS A 327 1.83 22.23 8.97
N LEU A 328 2.72 22.03 9.94
CA LEU A 328 3.13 23.08 10.87
C LEU A 328 3.91 24.19 10.14
N TYR A 329 4.84 23.81 9.26
CA TYR A 329 5.58 24.75 8.43
C TYR A 329 4.66 25.65 7.60
N LEU A 330 3.64 25.07 6.96
CA LEU A 330 2.66 25.84 6.21
C LEU A 330 1.87 26.82 7.08
N VAL A 331 1.50 26.43 8.32
CA VAL A 331 0.77 27.32 9.23
C VAL A 331 1.65 28.47 9.73
N THR A 332 2.95 28.24 9.93
CA THR A 332 3.87 29.32 10.36
C THR A 332 4.16 30.35 9.28
N GLN A 333 3.86 30.05 8.02
CA GLN A 333 4.06 30.97 6.90
C GLN A 333 2.82 31.83 6.59
N THR A 334 1.65 31.49 7.13
CA THR A 334 0.37 32.19 6.90
C THR A 334 0.02 33.09 8.06
#